data_AF-A0A938TH44-F1
#
_entry.id   AF-A0A938TH44-F1
#
_cell.length_a   1.000
_cell.length_b   1.000
_cell.length_c   1.000
_cell.angle_alpha   90.00
_cell.angle_beta   90.00
_cell.angle_gamma   90.00
#
_symmetry.space_group_name_H-M   'P 1'
#
loop_
_entity.id
_entity.type
_entity.pdbx_description
1 polymer ?
#
loop_
_entity_poly.entity_id
_entity_poly.type
_entity_poly.pdbx_seq_one_letter_code
_entity_poly.pdbx_strand_id
1 'polypeptide(L)'
;MAYVPDQPTPLLELPPEFWVAQLMAVSSKEFLESYAEEHNLRGLSPTRIASGDRLFFVLILGIYETRDRAKQAITNMPPPYNKHKPLLRTLGFLQDAMRKADQITGSSDF
;
A
#
# COMPACT_ATOMS: atom_id res chain seq x y z
N MET A 1 -9.43 -2.55 -13.57
CA MET A 1 -9.90 -1.83 -12.37
C MET A 1 -9.19 -2.40 -11.16
N ALA A 2 -9.14 -1.66 -10.05
CA ALA A 2 -8.69 -2.21 -8.77
C ALA A 2 -9.74 -3.20 -8.23
N TYR A 3 -9.28 -4.16 -7.43
CA TYR A 3 -10.13 -5.03 -6.64
C TYR A 3 -10.76 -4.24 -5.49
N VAL A 4 -12.07 -4.39 -5.32
CA VAL A 4 -12.84 -3.84 -4.19
C VAL A 4 -13.64 -5.02 -3.64
N PRO A 5 -13.46 -5.41 -2.37
CA PRO A 5 -14.24 -6.50 -1.77
C PRO A 5 -15.70 -6.07 -1.56
N ASP A 6 -16.63 -7.03 -1.63
CA ASP A 6 -18.06 -6.80 -1.43
C ASP A 6 -18.41 -6.36 0.01
N GLN A 7 -17.49 -6.59 0.96
CA GLN A 7 -17.59 -6.17 2.36
C GLN A 7 -16.26 -5.51 2.78
N PRO A 8 -16.24 -4.63 3.80
CA PRO A 8 -14.99 -4.05 4.31
C PRO A 8 -14.03 -5.13 4.86
N THR A 9 -13.07 -5.56 4.03
CA THR A 9 -12.11 -6.62 4.36
C THR A 9 -10.72 -6.04 4.69
N PRO A 10 -10.10 -6.40 5.84
CA PRO A 10 -8.73 -6.01 6.16
C PRO A 10 -7.71 -6.47 5.12
N LEU A 11 -6.67 -5.65 4.88
CA LEU A 11 -5.58 -6.00 3.96
C LEU A 11 -4.86 -7.32 4.31
N LEU A 12 -4.88 -7.72 5.59
CA LEU A 12 -4.26 -8.94 6.10
C LEU A 12 -5.06 -10.22 5.81
N GLU A 13 -6.35 -10.07 5.43
CA GLU A 13 -7.28 -11.19 5.16
C GLU A 13 -7.54 -11.40 3.66
N LEU A 14 -7.17 -10.42 2.83
CA LEU A 14 -7.23 -10.53 1.37
C LEU A 14 -6.22 -11.56 0.82
N PRO A 15 -6.50 -12.20 -0.35
CA PRO A 15 -5.65 -13.25 -0.90
C PRO A 15 -4.20 -12.78 -1.16
N PRO A 16 -3.17 -13.46 -0.61
CA PRO A 16 -1.77 -13.01 -0.67
C PRO A 16 -1.19 -13.01 -2.09
N GLU A 17 -1.77 -13.78 -3.01
CA GLU A 17 -1.41 -13.84 -4.43
C GLU A 17 -1.82 -12.59 -5.24
N PHE A 18 -2.69 -11.75 -4.67
CA PHE A 18 -3.04 -10.46 -5.28
C PHE A 18 -1.81 -9.55 -5.37
N TRP A 19 -1.93 -8.51 -6.19
CA TRP A 19 -0.87 -7.56 -6.51
C TRP A 19 -1.21 -6.17 -6.00
N VAL A 20 -0.22 -5.52 -5.41
CA VAL A 20 -0.32 -4.16 -4.88
C VAL A 20 0.44 -3.21 -5.78
N ALA A 21 -0.22 -2.13 -6.20
CA ALA A 21 0.46 -0.98 -6.76
C ALA A 21 0.73 0.03 -5.63
N GLN A 22 1.96 0.07 -5.13
CA GLN A 22 2.39 1.02 -4.12
C GLN A 22 2.93 2.28 -4.79
N LEU A 23 2.44 3.48 -4.44
CA LEU A 23 3.03 4.73 -4.93
C LEU A 23 4.34 5.06 -4.21
N MET A 24 4.37 4.95 -2.87
CA MET A 24 5.50 5.36 -2.03
C MET A 24 5.53 4.65 -0.67
N ALA A 25 6.67 4.71 0.00
CA ALA A 25 6.82 4.42 1.44
C ALA A 25 7.70 5.51 2.06
N VAL A 26 7.28 6.03 3.21
CA VAL A 26 7.94 7.17 3.90
C VAL A 26 7.92 6.97 5.41
N SER A 27 8.89 7.53 6.13
CA SER A 27 8.99 7.37 7.59
C SER A 27 8.17 8.37 8.40
N SER A 28 7.69 9.46 7.79
CA SER A 28 6.75 10.42 8.41
C SER A 28 5.35 10.16 7.91
N LYS A 29 4.40 10.04 8.84
CA LYS A 29 2.98 9.90 8.54
C LYS A 29 2.41 11.21 8.00
N GLU A 30 2.84 12.32 8.60
CA GLU A 30 2.43 13.69 8.31
C GLU A 30 2.76 14.09 6.87
N PHE A 31 3.95 13.70 6.38
CA PHE A 31 4.34 13.90 4.98
C PHE A 31 3.46 13.08 4.02
N LEU A 32 3.09 11.85 4.40
CA LEU A 32 2.23 10.99 3.58
C LEU A 32 0.81 11.54 3.49
N GLU A 33 0.27 12.03 4.61
CA GLU A 33 -1.05 12.66 4.68
C GLU A 33 -1.06 13.97 3.88
N SER A 34 -0.05 14.82 4.07
CA SER A 34 0.09 16.07 3.30
C SER A 34 0.16 15.82 1.78
N TYR A 35 0.95 14.82 1.35
CA TYR A 35 1.05 14.43 -0.06
C TYR A 35 -0.28 13.88 -0.60
N ALA A 36 -1.02 13.11 0.20
CA ALA A 36 -2.33 12.60 -0.19
C ALA A 36 -3.37 13.74 -0.32
N GLU A 37 -3.33 14.74 0.55
CA GLU A 37 -4.19 15.93 0.48
C GLU A 37 -3.87 16.80 -0.74
N GLU A 38 -2.60 17.19 -0.92
CA GLU A 38 -2.12 18.01 -2.06
C GLU A 38 -2.57 17.43 -3.41
N HIS A 39 -2.48 16.11 -3.54
CA HIS A 39 -2.82 15.40 -4.77
C HIS A 39 -4.25 14.84 -4.82
N ASN A 40 -5.10 15.18 -3.84
CA ASN A 40 -6.49 14.70 -3.72
C ASN A 40 -6.63 13.17 -3.77
N LEU A 41 -5.65 12.43 -3.23
CA LEU A 41 -5.63 10.98 -3.09
C LEU A 41 -6.49 10.53 -1.89
N ARG A 42 -7.77 10.92 -1.92
CA ARG A 42 -8.74 10.69 -0.85
C ARG A 42 -9.12 9.21 -0.75
N GLY A 43 -9.33 8.73 0.47
CA GLY A 43 -9.73 7.34 0.74
C GLY A 43 -8.58 6.34 0.85
N LEU A 44 -7.33 6.77 0.79
CA LEU A 44 -6.16 5.90 0.98
C LEU A 44 -5.75 5.86 2.45
N SER A 45 -6.13 4.81 3.17
CA SER A 45 -5.63 4.58 4.53
C SER A 45 -4.14 4.21 4.50
N PRO A 46 -3.25 4.98 5.15
CA PRO A 46 -1.83 4.71 5.15
C PRO A 46 -1.53 3.42 5.91
N THR A 47 -0.95 2.44 5.23
CA THR A 47 -0.61 1.14 5.83
C THR A 47 0.79 1.18 6.43
N ARG A 48 0.92 0.79 7.70
CA ARG A 48 2.22 0.70 8.38
C ARG A 48 2.94 -0.60 7.98
N ILE A 49 4.23 -0.51 7.63
CA ILE A 49 5.10 -1.65 7.33
C ILE A 49 6.45 -1.51 8.03
N ALA A 50 7.17 -2.63 8.19
CA ALA A 50 8.58 -2.65 8.47
C ALA A 50 9.41 -2.83 7.18
N SER A 51 10.57 -2.18 7.11
CA SER A 51 11.64 -2.53 6.18
C SER A 51 12.98 -2.44 6.91
N GLY A 52 13.69 -3.57 6.99
CA GLY A 52 14.70 -3.74 8.04
C GLY A 52 14.05 -3.57 9.41
N ASP A 53 14.67 -2.75 10.27
CA ASP A 53 14.20 -2.46 11.63
C ASP A 53 13.56 -1.06 11.74
N ARG A 54 13.13 -0.51 10.59
CA ARG A 54 12.49 0.81 10.49
C ARG A 54 11.03 0.68 10.03
N LEU A 55 10.19 1.51 10.61
CA LEU A 55 8.78 1.63 10.25
C LEU A 55 8.61 2.64 9.12
N PHE A 56 7.67 2.32 8.22
CA PHE A 56 7.26 3.18 7.11
C PHE A 56 5.75 3.16 6.97
N PHE A 57 5.19 4.28 6.52
CA PHE A 57 3.82 4.41 6.08
C PHE A 57 3.77 4.29 4.55
N VAL A 58 2.84 3.48 4.04
CA VAL A 58 2.73 3.10 2.64
C VAL A 58 1.46 3.70 2.04
N LEU A 59 1.59 4.35 0.89
CA LEU A 59 0.45 4.75 0.07
C LEU A 59 0.21 3.70 -1.02
N ILE A 60 -0.96 3.08 -1.00
CA ILE A 60 -1.39 2.04 -1.92
C ILE A 60 -2.37 2.66 -2.91
N LEU A 61 -2.13 2.52 -4.21
CA LEU A 61 -3.01 3.00 -5.29
C LEU A 61 -4.17 2.05 -5.55
N GLY A 62 -3.97 0.77 -5.24
CA GLY A 62 -4.96 -0.27 -5.43
C GLY A 62 -4.36 -1.66 -5.26
N ILE A 63 -5.27 -2.62 -5.13
CA ILE A 63 -5.02 -4.05 -5.09
C ILE A 63 -5.60 -4.64 -6.39
N TYR A 64 -5.01 -5.69 -6.92
CA TYR A 64 -5.39 -6.27 -8.21
C TYR A 64 -5.22 -7.78 -8.16
N GLU A 65 -6.18 -8.55 -8.67
CA GLU A 65 -6.07 -10.02 -8.74
C GLU A 65 -4.82 -10.52 -9.48
N THR A 66 -4.29 -9.74 -10.44
CA THR A 66 -3.15 -10.15 -11.26
C THR A 66 -2.12 -9.03 -11.45
N ARG A 67 -0.87 -9.45 -11.67
CA ARG A 67 0.26 -8.57 -11.99
C ARG A 67 -0.01 -7.65 -13.17
N ASP A 68 -0.65 -8.17 -14.21
CA ASP A 68 -0.90 -7.42 -15.45
C ASP A 68 -1.96 -6.33 -15.24
N ARG A 69 -3.00 -6.58 -14.43
CA ARG A 69 -3.95 -5.53 -14.05
C ARG A 69 -3.27 -4.42 -13.24
N ALA A 70 -2.40 -4.77 -12.30
CA ALA A 70 -1.60 -3.79 -11.55
C ALA A 70 -0.65 -3.00 -12.47
N LYS A 71 0.02 -3.68 -13.41
CA LYS A 71 0.92 -3.08 -14.40
C LYS A 71 0.19 -2.11 -15.33
N GLN A 72 -0.99 -2.48 -15.81
CA GLN A 72 -1.83 -1.61 -16.64
C GLN A 72 -2.26 -0.36 -15.86
N ALA A 73 -2.66 -0.51 -14.60
CA ALA A 73 -3.08 0.61 -13.75
C ALA A 73 -1.95 1.64 -13.53
N ILE A 74 -0.72 1.20 -13.26
CA ILE A 74 0.42 2.13 -13.09
C ILE A 74 0.88 2.76 -14.40
N THR A 75 0.68 2.08 -15.54
CA THR A 75 1.06 2.58 -16.87
C THR A 75 0.09 3.67 -17.36
N ASN A 76 -1.19 3.51 -17.06
CA ASN A 76 -2.25 4.45 -17.46
C ASN A 76 -2.40 5.63 -16.48
N MET A 77 -1.53 5.74 -15.48
CA MET A 77 -1.65 6.74 -14.43
C MET A 77 -1.17 8.12 -14.91
N PRO A 78 -1.95 9.20 -14.73
CA PRO A 78 -1.54 10.53 -15.17
C PRO A 78 -0.30 11.03 -14.41
N PRO A 79 0.47 11.97 -14.99
CA PRO A 79 1.44 12.75 -14.21
C PRO A 79 0.76 13.49 -13.05
N PRO A 80 1.40 13.69 -11.90
CA PRO A 80 2.82 13.42 -11.61
C PRO A 80 3.11 11.99 -11.11
N TYR A 81 2.11 11.14 -10.91
CA TYR A 81 2.26 9.88 -10.17
C TYR A 81 3.23 8.89 -10.82
N ASN A 82 3.34 8.91 -12.15
CA ASN A 82 4.34 8.15 -12.90
C ASN A 82 5.80 8.50 -12.56
N LYS A 83 6.09 9.72 -12.05
CA LYS A 83 7.44 10.15 -11.66
C LYS A 83 7.99 9.37 -10.47
N HIS A 84 7.13 8.92 -9.55
CA HIS A 84 7.53 8.14 -8.38
C HIS A 84 7.76 6.65 -8.70
N LYS A 85 7.45 6.20 -9.94
CA LYS A 85 7.54 4.82 -10.42
C LYS A 85 6.94 3.81 -9.42
N PRO A 86 5.60 3.70 -9.37
CA PRO A 86 4.92 2.81 -8.42
C PRO A 86 5.50 1.39 -8.41
N LEU A 87 5.75 0.87 -7.20
CA LEU A 87 6.29 -0.47 -6.99
C LEU A 87 5.16 -1.50 -7.11
N LEU A 88 5.41 -2.55 -7.91
CA LEU A 88 4.54 -3.72 -7.99
C LEU A 88 5.11 -4.86 -7.14
N ARG A 89 4.30 -5.36 -6.20
CA ARG A 89 4.62 -6.52 -5.35
C ARG A 89 3.37 -7.36 -5.12
N THR A 90 3.55 -8.58 -4.63
CA THR A 90 2.44 -9.39 -4.10
C THR A 90 1.90 -8.77 -2.82
N LEU A 91 0.63 -9.05 -2.52
CA LEU A 91 -0.03 -8.64 -1.29
C LEU A 91 0.55 -9.39 -0.09
N GLY A 92 0.90 -10.68 -0.24
CA GLY A 92 1.61 -11.44 0.79
C GLY A 92 2.89 -10.75 1.28
N PHE A 93 3.73 -10.23 0.37
CA PHE A 93 4.93 -9.48 0.76
C PHE A 93 4.59 -8.18 1.52
N LEU A 94 3.47 -7.52 1.20
CA LEU A 94 2.97 -6.40 2.00
C LEU A 94 2.48 -6.84 3.38
N GLN A 95 1.69 -7.92 3.45
CA GLN A 95 1.15 -8.45 4.69
C GLN A 95 2.26 -8.89 5.65
N ASP A 96 3.32 -9.54 5.16
CA ASP A 96 4.48 -9.92 5.99
C ASP A 96 5.22 -8.69 6.53
N ALA A 97 5.36 -7.65 5.71
CA ALA A 97 5.94 -6.38 6.13
C ALA A 97 5.04 -5.63 7.14
N MET A 98 3.71 -5.76 7.05
CA MET A 98 2.76 -5.25 8.06
C MET A 98 2.91 -6.02 9.39
N ARG A 99 2.86 -7.36 9.35
CA ARG A 99 3.02 -8.22 10.55
C ARG A 99 4.35 -7.95 11.27
N LYS A 100 5.45 -7.76 10.52
CA LYS A 100 6.74 -7.36 11.11
C LYS A 100 6.69 -5.95 11.73
N ALA A 101 5.91 -5.02 11.17
CA ALA A 101 5.73 -3.69 11.75
C ALA A 101 5.06 -3.76 13.13
N ASP A 102 4.02 -4.58 13.26
CA ASP A 102 3.26 -4.74 14.51
C ASP A 102 4.11 -5.40 15.60
N GLN A 103 4.98 -6.35 15.22
CA GLN A 103 6.02 -6.90 16.09
C GLN A 103 7.01 -5.83 16.58
N ILE A 104 7.50 -4.96 15.69
CA ILE A 104 8.44 -3.88 16.05
C ILE A 104 7.79 -2.84 16.96
N THR A 105 6.51 -2.50 16.75
CA THR A 105 5.79 -1.55 17.62
C THR A 105 5.34 -2.15 18.95
N GLY A 106 5.66 -3.42 19.23
CA GLY A 106 5.26 -4.08 20.46
C GLY A 106 3.74 -4.26 20.57
N SER A 107 3.02 -4.33 19.45
CA SER A 107 1.56 -4.52 19.42
C SER A 107 1.21 -5.96 19.76
N SER A 108 1.39 -6.29 21.04
CA SER A 108 0.73 -7.39 21.75
C SER A 108 -0.55 -6.87 22.39
N ASP A 109 -1.37 -6.18 21.60
CA ASP A 109 -2.68 -5.69 22.00
C ASP A 109 -3.76 -6.57 21.36
N PHE A 110 -4.78 -6.88 22.16
CA PHE A 110 -5.72 -8.01 22.06
C PHE A 110 -6.80 -7.84 20.98
#